data_AF-A0A8X7WZE5-F1
#
_entry.id   AF-A0A8X7WZE5-F1
#
_cell.length_a   1.000
_cell.length_b   1.000
_cell.length_c   1.000
_cell.angle_alpha   90.00
_cell.angle_beta   90.00
_cell.angle_gamma   90.00
#
_symmetry.space_group_name_H-M   'P 1'
#
loop_
_entity.id
_entity.type
_entity.pdbx_description
1 polymer ?
#
loop_
_entity_poly.entity_id
_entity_poly.type
_entity_poly.pdbx_seq_one_letter_code
_entity_poly.pdbx_strand_id
1 'polypeptide(L)'
;MAIGKRKLKTLSIAENVTVIRAVKKGDKKKAEIAKQFGIPTSTLSTFLKEKEKILKLYSEKSCGHQKRMSECEYPVIEQCVLKWFVQPRNRNIPIDGKLLQAKGEEFAKELGHSEFKASNDLEENVFQSIGEIEEIVERDASAHRRQTKLTDFFL
;
A
#
# COMPACT_ATOMS: atom_id res chain seq x y z
N MET A 1 -7.96 -23.47 31.12
CA MET A 1 -8.07 -23.42 29.64
C MET A 1 -7.00 -22.49 29.12
N ALA A 2 -6.02 -23.00 28.36
CA ALA A 2 -5.00 -22.14 27.76
C ALA A 2 -5.65 -21.29 26.66
N ILE A 3 -5.71 -19.98 26.86
CA ILE A 3 -6.16 -19.04 25.84
C ILE A 3 -5.03 -18.97 24.79
N GLY A 4 -5.19 -19.72 23.70
CA GLY A 4 -4.27 -19.65 22.57
C GLY A 4 -4.18 -18.21 22.07
N LYS A 5 -2.95 -17.68 21.96
CA LYS A 5 -2.71 -16.33 21.43
C LYS A 5 -3.31 -16.25 20.03
N ARG A 6 -4.36 -15.43 19.84
CA ARG A 6 -4.97 -15.22 18.52
C ARG A 6 -3.94 -14.56 17.60
N LYS A 7 -3.74 -15.12 16.41
CA LYS A 7 -3.01 -14.43 15.34
C LYS A 7 -3.87 -13.25 14.87
N LEU A 8 -3.40 -12.03 15.10
CA LEU A 8 -4.05 -10.83 14.61
C LEU A 8 -3.59 -10.58 13.18
N LYS A 9 -4.54 -10.48 12.24
CA LYS A 9 -4.25 -10.03 10.89
C LYS A 9 -4.17 -8.51 10.88
N THR A 10 -3.02 -7.98 10.48
CA THR A 10 -2.83 -6.54 10.29
C THR A 10 -3.24 -6.18 8.86
N LEU A 11 -4.27 -5.34 8.72
CA LEU A 11 -4.73 -4.82 7.43
C LEU A 11 -4.03 -3.50 7.11
N SER A 12 -3.82 -3.22 5.82
CA SER A 12 -3.31 -1.92 5.34
C SER A 12 -4.35 -0.81 5.51
N ILE A 13 -3.91 0.45 5.44
CA ILE A 13 -4.82 1.61 5.46
C ILE A 13 -5.82 1.53 4.28
N ALA A 14 -5.36 1.13 3.09
CA ALA A 14 -6.22 0.89 1.94
C ALA A 14 -7.28 -0.19 2.21
N GLU A 15 -6.87 -1.34 2.76
CA GLU A 15 -7.81 -2.41 3.14
C GLU A 15 -8.81 -1.91 4.19
N ASN A 16 -8.36 -1.16 5.20
CA ASN A 16 -9.26 -0.57 6.20
C ASN A 16 -10.29 0.37 5.57
N VAL A 17 -9.91 1.16 4.56
CA VAL A 17 -10.86 1.98 3.80
C VAL A 17 -11.87 1.13 3.03
N THR A 18 -11.43 0.03 2.40
CA THR A 18 -12.37 -0.89 1.71
C THR A 18 -13.37 -1.52 2.68
N VAL A 19 -12.93 -1.89 3.89
CA VAL A 19 -13.78 -2.39 4.97
C VAL A 19 -14.81 -1.34 5.38
N ILE A 20 -14.39 -0.08 5.61
CA ILE A 20 -15.29 1.02 5.98
C ILE A 20 -16.32 1.26 4.87
N ARG A 21 -15.89 1.25 3.61
CA ARG A 21 -16.78 1.41 2.44
C ARG A 21 -17.79 0.26 2.34
N ALA A 22 -17.36 -0.98 2.56
CA ALA A 22 -18.25 -2.15 2.55
C ALA A 22 -19.32 -2.08 3.65
N VAL A 23 -18.95 -1.60 4.84
CA VAL A 23 -19.93 -1.37 5.92
C VAL A 23 -20.89 -0.24 5.59
N LYS A 24 -20.40 0.88 5.02
CA LYS A 24 -21.25 2.02 4.62
C LYS A 24 -22.23 1.65 3.50
N LYS A 25 -21.81 0.77 2.58
CA LYS A 25 -22.65 0.31 1.46
C LYS A 25 -23.88 -0.47 1.95
N GLY A 26 -23.75 -1.20 3.07
CA GLY A 26 -24.89 -1.84 3.74
C GLY A 26 -25.32 -3.20 3.16
N ASP A 27 -24.65 -3.70 2.13
CA ASP A 27 -25.02 -4.95 1.44
C ASP A 27 -24.90 -6.21 2.32
N LYS A 28 -24.07 -6.18 3.36
CA LYS A 28 -23.73 -7.35 4.19
C LYS A 28 -23.75 -7.00 5.67
N LYS A 29 -24.05 -7.99 6.52
CA LYS A 29 -23.96 -7.84 7.97
C LYS A 29 -22.52 -7.61 8.42
N LYS A 30 -22.32 -6.80 9.46
CA LYS A 30 -20.99 -6.50 10.03
C LYS A 30 -20.17 -7.74 10.36
N ALA A 31 -20.81 -8.78 10.90
CA ALA A 31 -20.15 -10.05 11.21
C ALA A 31 -19.63 -10.79 9.97
N GLU A 32 -20.32 -10.64 8.84
CA GLU A 32 -19.97 -11.30 7.58
C GLU A 32 -18.86 -10.55 6.84
N ILE A 33 -18.89 -9.22 6.90
CA ILE A 33 -17.77 -8.37 6.47
C ILE A 33 -16.52 -8.72 7.28
N ALA A 34 -16.63 -8.78 8.62
CA ALA A 34 -15.50 -9.13 9.48
C ALA A 34 -14.88 -10.49 9.12
N LYS A 35 -15.71 -11.51 8.84
CA LYS A 35 -15.26 -12.82 8.37
C LYS A 35 -14.54 -12.75 7.01
N GLN A 36 -15.08 -12.01 6.04
CA GLN A 36 -14.47 -11.87 4.71
C GLN A 36 -13.06 -11.27 4.76
N PHE A 37 -12.86 -10.27 5.62
CA PHE A 37 -11.55 -9.64 5.78
C PHE A 37 -10.64 -10.38 6.79
N GLY A 38 -11.14 -11.43 7.45
CA GLY A 38 -10.40 -12.22 8.43
C GLY A 38 -10.13 -11.46 9.74
N ILE A 39 -11.00 -10.52 10.10
CA ILE A 39 -10.85 -9.67 11.29
C ILE A 39 -11.92 -9.99 12.35
N PRO A 40 -11.60 -9.80 13.65
CA PRO A 40 -12.60 -9.83 14.71
C PRO A 40 -13.64 -8.71 14.56
N THR A 41 -14.86 -8.95 15.01
CA THR A 41 -15.92 -7.92 15.06
C THR A 41 -15.56 -6.73 15.95
N SER A 42 -14.77 -6.95 17.00
CA SER A 42 -14.22 -5.88 17.85
C SER A 42 -13.32 -4.93 17.07
N THR A 43 -12.46 -5.46 16.20
CA THR A 43 -11.55 -4.68 15.35
C THR A 43 -12.32 -3.86 14.32
N LEU A 44 -13.37 -4.45 13.73
CA LEU A 44 -14.27 -3.72 12.82
C LEU A 44 -14.94 -2.53 13.51
N SER A 45 -15.37 -2.68 14.76
CA SER A 45 -15.90 -1.57 15.55
C SER A 45 -14.88 -0.45 15.77
N THR A 46 -13.60 -0.79 16.01
CA THR A 46 -12.53 0.21 16.13
C THR A 46 -12.33 0.97 14.82
N PHE A 47 -12.24 0.28 13.68
CA PHE A 47 -12.12 0.94 12.36
C PHE A 47 -13.29 1.88 12.07
N LEU A 48 -14.50 1.54 12.50
CA LEU A 48 -15.66 2.41 12.34
C LEU A 48 -15.62 3.64 13.26
N LYS A 49 -14.99 3.54 14.44
CA LYS A 49 -14.76 4.69 15.32
C LYS A 49 -13.67 5.61 14.75
N GLU A 50 -12.59 5.05 14.23
CA GLU A 50 -11.44 5.78 13.68
C GLU A 50 -11.57 6.09 12.18
N LYS A 51 -12.76 5.90 11.61
CA LYS A 51 -13.03 6.00 10.17
C LYS A 51 -12.54 7.31 9.54
N GLU A 52 -12.63 8.42 10.26
CA GLU A 52 -12.25 9.74 9.74
C GLU A 52 -10.73 9.87 9.63
N LYS A 53 -10.00 9.37 10.62
CA LYS A 53 -8.53 9.33 10.60
C LYS A 53 -8.03 8.44 9.48
N ILE A 54 -8.61 7.25 9.34
CA ILE A 54 -8.26 6.28 8.30
C ILE A 54 -8.52 6.86 6.90
N LEU A 55 -9.66 7.53 6.69
CA LEU A 55 -9.99 8.17 5.41
C LEU A 55 -9.09 9.36 5.10
N LYS A 56 -8.72 10.17 6.10
CA LYS A 56 -7.81 11.29 5.95
C LYS A 56 -6.41 10.82 5.52
N LEU A 57 -5.84 9.85 6.25
CA LEU A 57 -4.56 9.23 5.92
C LEU A 57 -4.55 8.61 4.51
N TYR A 58 -5.65 7.99 4.11
CA TYR A 58 -5.78 7.45 2.75
C TYR A 58 -5.86 8.55 1.68
N SER A 59 -6.52 9.67 1.98
CA SER A 59 -6.66 10.80 1.05
C SER A 59 -5.34 11.51 0.75
N GLU A 60 -4.40 11.51 1.70
CA GLU A 60 -3.08 12.15 1.57
C GLU A 60 -2.12 11.35 0.64
N LYS A 61 -2.63 10.31 -0.05
CA LYS A 61 -2.04 9.50 -1.14
C LYS A 61 -0.68 8.84 -0.87
N SER A 62 -0.01 9.18 0.22
CA SER A 62 1.36 8.75 0.51
C SER A 62 1.41 7.57 1.47
N CYS A 63 0.29 7.27 2.14
CA CYS A 63 0.24 6.33 3.26
C CYS A 63 -0.68 5.12 3.02
N GLY A 64 -1.25 4.95 1.82
CA GLY A 64 -2.29 3.94 1.57
C GLY A 64 -1.82 2.49 1.81
N HIS A 65 -0.54 2.23 1.61
CA HIS A 65 0.07 0.90 1.65
C HIS A 65 0.59 0.51 3.05
N GLN A 66 0.68 1.49 3.96
CA GLN A 66 1.18 1.25 5.32
C GLN A 66 0.15 0.46 6.14
N LYS A 67 0.65 -0.52 6.90
CA LYS A 67 -0.14 -1.31 7.87
C LYS A 67 -0.25 -0.64 9.24
N ARG A 68 0.66 0.28 9.55
CA ARG A 68 0.61 1.16 10.73
C ARG A 68 0.02 2.50 10.33
N MET A 69 -0.79 3.09 11.21
CA MET A 69 -1.19 4.50 11.12
C MET A 69 -0.03 5.39 11.56
N SER A 70 1.13 5.29 10.88
CA SER A 70 2.17 6.32 11.02
C SER A 70 1.86 7.45 10.06
N GLU A 71 2.05 8.67 10.52
CA GLU A 71 2.15 9.81 9.63
C GLU A 71 3.41 9.62 8.80
N CYS A 72 3.26 9.60 7.49
CA CYS A 72 4.40 9.62 6.58
C CYS A 72 5.05 11.00 6.77
N GLU A 73 6.17 11.04 7.48
CA GLU A 73 6.82 12.31 7.88
C GLU A 73 7.29 13.10 6.64
N TYR A 74 7.58 12.40 5.54
CA TYR A 74 8.06 12.99 4.29
C TYR A 74 7.40 12.38 3.05
N PRO A 75 6.11 12.66 2.79
CA PRO A 75 5.34 12.02 1.72
C PRO A 75 5.92 12.26 0.32
N VAL A 76 6.52 13.43 0.11
CA VAL A 76 7.14 13.80 -1.18
C VAL A 76 8.40 12.97 -1.44
N ILE A 77 9.23 12.77 -0.41
CA ILE A 77 10.47 11.99 -0.52
C ILE A 77 10.13 10.53 -0.81
N GLU A 78 9.18 9.94 -0.07
CA GLU A 78 8.75 8.56 -0.29
C GLU A 78 8.23 8.34 -1.71
N GLN A 79 7.43 9.28 -2.25
CA GLN A 79 6.94 9.21 -3.62
C GLN A 79 8.05 9.30 -4.67
N CYS A 80 9.07 10.16 -4.45
CA CYS A 80 10.22 10.25 -5.34
C CYS A 80 11.03 8.95 -5.36
N VAL A 81 11.28 8.38 -4.18
CA VAL A 81 11.96 7.10 -4.00
C VAL A 81 11.19 5.96 -4.69
N LEU A 82 9.87 5.89 -4.50
CA LEU A 82 9.00 4.92 -5.15
C LEU A 82 9.08 5.01 -6.68
N LYS A 83 8.93 6.23 -7.24
CA LYS A 83 9.03 6.45 -8.70
C LYS A 83 10.39 6.04 -9.26
N TRP A 84 11.46 6.34 -8.53
CA TRP A 84 12.81 5.93 -8.92
C TRP A 84 12.95 4.41 -8.89
N PHE A 85 12.46 3.74 -7.84
CA PHE A 85 12.59 2.29 -7.66
C PHE A 85 11.90 1.47 -8.76
N VAL A 86 10.77 1.95 -9.29
CA VAL A 86 10.05 1.29 -10.38
C VAL A 86 10.93 1.14 -11.64
N GLN A 87 11.86 2.06 -11.89
CA GLN A 87 12.66 2.03 -13.13
C GLN A 87 13.68 0.88 -13.20
N PRO A 88 14.57 0.66 -12.20
CA PRO A 88 15.45 -0.50 -12.20
C PRO A 88 14.69 -1.82 -12.03
N ARG A 89 13.52 -1.82 -11.37
CA ARG A 89 12.67 -3.01 -11.25
C ARG A 89 12.11 -3.47 -12.59
N ASN A 90 11.66 -2.54 -13.44
CA ASN A 90 11.26 -2.84 -14.83
C ASN A 90 12.41 -3.44 -15.68
N ARG A 91 13.66 -3.28 -15.23
CA ARG A 91 14.85 -3.86 -15.87
C ARG A 91 15.32 -5.16 -15.18
N ASN A 92 14.53 -5.70 -14.25
CA ASN A 92 14.85 -6.88 -13.44
C ASN A 92 16.15 -6.74 -12.64
N ILE A 93 16.53 -5.53 -12.25
CA ILE A 93 17.72 -5.29 -11.45
C ILE A 93 17.34 -5.43 -9.97
N PRO A 94 17.98 -6.33 -9.20
CA PRO A 94 17.78 -6.39 -7.77
C PRO A 94 18.38 -5.14 -7.11
N ILE A 95 17.58 -4.45 -6.30
CA ILE A 95 17.98 -3.23 -5.59
C ILE A 95 18.16 -3.59 -4.13
N ASP A 96 19.33 -3.29 -3.58
CA ASP A 96 19.62 -3.45 -2.16
C ASP A 96 18.91 -2.37 -1.34
N GLY A 97 18.44 -2.71 -0.14
CA GLY A 97 17.79 -1.78 0.78
C GLY A 97 18.65 -0.57 1.12
N LYS A 98 19.96 -0.78 1.27
CA LYS A 98 20.93 0.31 1.49
C LYS A 98 20.99 1.30 0.34
N LEU A 99 20.87 0.82 -0.90
CA LEU A 99 20.85 1.67 -2.09
C LEU A 99 19.57 2.52 -2.11
N LEU A 100 18.46 1.94 -1.66
CA LEU A 100 17.20 2.66 -1.53
C LEU A 100 17.27 3.77 -0.49
N GLN A 101 17.86 3.48 0.67
CA GLN A 101 18.07 4.46 1.74
C GLN A 101 18.96 5.61 1.26
N ALA A 102 20.08 5.30 0.61
CA ALA A 102 20.97 6.31 0.03
C ALA A 102 20.25 7.21 -0.99
N LYS A 103 19.38 6.64 -1.83
CA LYS A 103 18.58 7.42 -2.79
C LYS A 103 17.54 8.29 -2.09
N GLY A 104 16.94 7.80 -1.01
CA GLY A 104 16.04 8.59 -0.16
C GLY A 104 16.72 9.80 0.44
N GLU A 105 17.94 9.64 0.97
CA GLU A 105 18.74 10.75 1.49
C GLU A 105 19.14 11.76 0.40
N GLU A 106 19.44 11.28 -0.81
CA GLU A 106 19.74 12.14 -1.96
C GLU A 106 18.53 13.02 -2.33
N PHE A 107 17.34 12.42 -2.47
CA PHE A 107 16.11 13.17 -2.72
C PHE A 107 15.76 14.11 -1.58
N ALA A 108 16.05 13.74 -0.34
CA ALA A 108 15.84 14.61 0.79
C ALA A 108 16.73 15.87 0.73
N LYS A 109 18.01 15.69 0.37
CA LYS A 109 18.93 16.81 0.15
C LYS A 109 18.46 17.71 -0.98
N GLU A 110 18.01 17.15 -2.10
CA GLU A 110 17.45 17.91 -3.24
C GLU A 110 16.21 18.72 -2.84
N LEU A 111 15.40 18.21 -1.93
CA LEU A 111 14.19 18.86 -1.43
C LEU A 111 14.44 19.81 -0.24
N GLY A 112 15.69 20.00 0.18
CA GLY A 112 16.05 20.88 1.29
C GLY A 112 15.81 20.29 2.69
N HIS A 113 15.58 18.99 2.78
CA HIS A 113 15.42 18.23 4.04
C HIS A 113 16.71 17.48 4.38
N SER A 114 17.79 18.20 4.64
CA SER A 114 19.10 17.62 4.96
C SER A 114 19.16 16.83 6.28
N GLU A 115 18.19 17.07 7.17
CA GLU A 115 18.03 16.35 8.45
C GLU A 115 17.32 15.00 8.29
N PHE A 116 16.80 14.70 7.10
CA PHE A 116 16.13 13.43 6.84
C PHE A 116 17.13 12.28 6.88
N LYS A 117 16.84 11.29 7.73
CA LYS A 117 17.56 10.03 7.76
C LYS A 117 16.65 8.91 7.29
N ALA A 118 17.03 8.26 6.19
CA ALA A 118 16.30 7.12 5.69
C ALA A 118 16.29 6.02 6.77
N SER A 119 15.11 5.78 7.34
CA SER A 119 14.90 4.75 8.36
C SER A 119 14.50 3.44 7.70
N ASN A 120 14.66 2.31 8.41
CA ASN A 120 14.25 0.99 7.92
C ASN A 120 12.74 0.96 7.54
N ASP A 121 11.90 1.78 8.18
CA ASP A 121 10.48 1.89 7.85
C ASP A 121 10.23 2.41 6.41
N LEU A 122 11.11 3.27 5.87
CA LEU A 122 11.03 3.76 4.48
C LEU A 122 11.25 2.61 3.49
N GLU A 123 12.25 1.78 3.78
CA GLU A 123 12.60 0.62 2.96
C GLU A 123 11.43 -0.37 2.90
N GLU A 124 10.92 -0.76 4.07
CA GLU A 124 9.80 -1.71 4.16
C GLU A 124 8.54 -1.19 3.46
N ASN A 125 8.23 0.11 3.58
CA ASN A 125 7.07 0.72 2.93
C ASN A 125 7.19 0.71 1.39
N VAL A 126 8.37 1.00 0.86
CA VAL A 126 8.63 0.99 -0.58
C VAL A 126 8.47 -0.42 -1.13
N PHE A 127 9.14 -1.42 -0.54
CA PHE A 127 9.04 -2.82 -0.95
C PHE A 127 7.62 -3.38 -0.87
N GLN A 128 6.85 -3.02 0.17
CA GLN A 128 5.45 -3.46 0.32
C GLN A 128 4.53 -2.85 -0.76
N SER A 129 4.78 -1.60 -1.15
CA SER A 129 3.98 -0.90 -2.18
C SER A 129 4.17 -1.46 -3.59
N ILE A 130 5.29 -2.12 -3.87
CA ILE A 130 5.65 -2.63 -5.20
C ILE A 130 4.93 -3.95 -5.54
N GLY A 131 4.72 -4.83 -4.56
CA GLY A 131 4.04 -6.10 -4.77
C GLY A 131 2.61 -5.97 -5.32
N GLU A 132 1.93 -4.84 -5.03
CA GLU A 132 0.59 -4.54 -5.54
C GLU A 132 0.62 -3.75 -6.86
N ILE A 133 1.69 -2.99 -7.15
CA ILE A 133 1.87 -2.26 -8.43
C ILE A 133 2.21 -3.22 -9.57
N GLU A 134 3.06 -4.24 -9.31
CA GLU A 134 3.36 -5.29 -10.30
C GLU A 134 2.07 -6.04 -10.70
N GLU A 135 1.15 -6.32 -9.76
CA GLU A 135 -0.14 -6.95 -10.08
C GLU A 135 -1.06 -6.09 -10.96
N ILE A 136 -0.99 -4.75 -10.84
CA ILE A 136 -1.76 -3.81 -11.66
C ILE A 136 -1.17 -3.70 -13.08
N VAL A 137 0.15 -3.59 -13.20
CA VAL A 137 0.85 -3.53 -14.50
C VAL A 137 0.68 -4.84 -15.28
N GLU A 138 0.66 -5.99 -14.59
CA GLU A 138 0.47 -7.30 -15.24
C GLU A 138 -0.98 -7.54 -15.68
N ARG A 139 -1.96 -6.92 -15.00
CA ARG A 139 -3.36 -6.85 -15.45
C ARG A 139 -3.54 -5.93 -16.67
N ASP A 140 -2.89 -4.77 -16.70
CA ASP A 140 -2.96 -3.83 -17.83
C ASP A 140 -2.18 -4.32 -19.05
N ALA A 141 -1.03 -4.98 -18.87
CA ALA A 141 -0.30 -5.67 -19.93
C ALA A 141 -1.10 -6.85 -20.50
N SER A 142 -1.85 -7.57 -19.66
CA SER A 142 -2.79 -8.62 -20.11
C SER A 142 -4.00 -8.05 -20.88
N ALA A 143 -4.43 -6.83 -20.58
CA ALA A 143 -5.47 -6.13 -21.34
C ALA A 143 -4.96 -5.69 -22.73
N HIS A 144 -3.74 -5.16 -22.82
CA HIS A 144 -3.11 -4.79 -24.10
C HIS A 144 -2.84 -6.00 -25.01
N ARG A 145 -2.48 -7.16 -24.44
CA ARG A 145 -2.24 -8.41 -25.20
C ARG A 145 -3.51 -9.02 -25.81
N ARG A 146 -4.70 -8.61 -25.33
CA ARG A 146 -6.00 -9.03 -25.90
C ARG A 146 -6.45 -8.10 -27.03
N GLN A 147 -6.11 -6.81 -26.97
CA GLN A 147 -6.43 -5.85 -28.03
C GLN A 147 -5.63 -6.13 -29.31
N THR A 148 -4.34 -6.47 -29.19
CA THR A 148 -3.46 -6.76 -30.34
C THR A 148 -3.78 -8.07 -31.05
N LYS A 149 -4.45 -9.02 -30.38
CA LYS A 149 -4.92 -10.27 -31.03
C LYS A 149 -6.21 -10.11 -31.83
N LEU A 150 -7.00 -9.06 -31.57
CA LEU A 150 -8.25 -8.79 -32.29
C LEU A 150 -8.02 -7.95 -33.56
N THR A 151 -6.94 -7.16 -33.61
CA THR A 151 -6.54 -6.38 -34.79
C THR A 151 -5.79 -7.19 -35.84
N ASP A 152 -5.24 -8.35 -35.47
CA ASP A 152 -4.63 -9.33 -36.39
C ASP A 152 -5.63 -10.36 -36.95
N PHE A 153 -6.90 -10.33 -36.51
CA PHE A 153 -7.94 -11.25 -36.97
C PHE A 153 -8.87 -10.63 -38.03
N PHE A 154 -8.71 -9.34 -38.33
CA PHE A 154 -9.51 -8.56 -39.29
C PHE A 154 -8.66 -7.94 -40.42
N LEU A 155 -7.51 -8.57 -40.74
CA LEU A 155 -6.67 -8.27 -41.89
C LEU A 155 -6.40 -9.55 -42.69
#